data_AF-A0A523WBH3-F1
#
_entry.id   AF-A0A523WBH3-F1
#
_cell.length_a   1.000
_cell.length_b   1.000
_cell.length_c   1.000
_cell.angle_alpha   90.00
_cell.angle_beta   90.00
_cell.angle_gamma   90.00
#
_symmetry.space_group_name_H-M   'P 1'
#
loop_
_entity.id
_entity.type
_entity.pdbx_description
1 polymer ?
#
loop_
_entity_poly.entity_id
_entity_poly.type
_entity_poly.pdbx_seq_one_letter_code
_entity_poly.pdbx_strand_id
1 'polypeptide(L)'
;MPSSNLSLNYILDALQPILQEYQKERAQIDEQITREGKVPSYLCHSCERKSIIEVNRLMAPKEQIPRLLEWMRTNDVRELESDGEVLSFKSTKKAVEKVEGTINLISIGGVLGPITREELYEYRLSALKLKKRQCYDIVALPFEAIRACNHLDTNAVKESTAVRLTLSTRLRYEPHSPSVESLWTKELTRRELRLLCPECNSRIDMVGCEDSVRKDGFIYKFTFCPVRRVTFEQLLEKHNIRFTAQETDRRYSIQKELNHYLPELHTVVIESFRDLENLVQIAQPTCVLTFGTKADMIRCLGLGTHVIIVEEGDTGRVFVFDKDKKVEKTIDKIVQAIMEKIEPYSNAIRGKEHDRLVAAFQRIGQELGFVVQPELQEKGSRVDLVWFDRGGNVHTAIEVETSAQWKKDIVTTWEVSPKLAVILTHYKTDKGITDAIQYKLLEKMPHKLLMINYLLKKGYLIEGQQIVKYYDMVEPQKEKTWISQV
;
A
#
# COMPACT_ATOMS: atom_id res chain seq x y z
N MET A 1 13.64 -26.36 7.47
CA MET A 1 12.74 -26.95 8.47
C MET A 1 11.59 -27.60 7.72
N PRO A 2 11.06 -28.76 8.15
CA PRO A 2 9.92 -29.36 7.48
C PRO A 2 8.71 -28.44 7.68
N SER A 3 8.19 -27.87 6.59
CA SER A 3 6.98 -27.08 6.58
C SER A 3 5.83 -27.94 7.08
N SER A 4 5.37 -27.72 8.32
CA SER A 4 4.02 -28.10 8.69
C SER A 4 3.10 -27.34 7.73
N ASN A 5 2.55 -28.03 6.73
CA ASN A 5 1.57 -27.44 5.83
C ASN A 5 0.34 -27.08 6.65
N LEU A 6 0.29 -25.85 7.15
CA LEU A 6 -0.90 -25.29 7.78
C LEU A 6 -2.03 -25.31 6.75
N SER A 7 -3.22 -25.72 7.18
CA SER A 7 -4.37 -25.70 6.27
C SER A 7 -4.81 -24.26 6.02
N LEU A 8 -5.29 -23.98 4.82
CA LEU A 8 -5.86 -22.68 4.48
C LEU A 8 -6.98 -22.27 5.44
N ASN A 9 -7.80 -23.23 5.90
CA ASN A 9 -8.86 -22.95 6.87
C ASN A 9 -8.30 -22.46 8.20
N TYR A 10 -7.21 -23.05 8.69
CA TYR A 10 -6.57 -22.58 9.92
C TYR A 10 -6.05 -21.14 9.79
N ILE A 11 -5.44 -20.81 8.65
CA ILE A 11 -4.97 -19.45 8.36
C ILE A 11 -6.15 -18.46 8.29
N LEU A 12 -7.23 -18.86 7.63
CA LEU A 12 -8.46 -18.04 7.53
C LEU A 12 -9.10 -17.83 8.90
N ASP A 13 -9.24 -18.87 9.71
CA ASP A 13 -9.85 -18.78 11.04
C ASP A 13 -9.06 -17.81 11.94
N ALA A 14 -7.73 -17.77 11.81
CA ALA A 14 -6.87 -16.85 12.54
C ALA A 14 -6.96 -15.41 12.02
N LEU A 15 -6.98 -15.20 10.70
CA LEU A 15 -6.94 -13.86 10.10
C LEU A 15 -8.32 -13.21 9.96
N GLN A 16 -9.39 -13.98 9.77
CA GLN A 16 -10.73 -13.48 9.55
C GLN A 16 -11.21 -12.45 10.60
N PRO A 17 -11.09 -12.69 11.92
CA PRO A 17 -11.51 -11.69 12.91
C PRO A 17 -10.71 -10.38 12.79
N ILE A 18 -9.42 -10.47 12.47
CA ILE A 18 -8.52 -9.32 12.28
C ILE A 18 -8.92 -8.54 11.04
N LEU A 19 -9.19 -9.23 9.92
CA LEU A 19 -9.58 -8.60 8.66
C LEU A 19 -10.94 -7.90 8.75
N GLN A 20 -11.91 -8.51 9.44
CA GLN A 20 -13.23 -7.90 9.68
C GLN A 20 -13.12 -6.65 10.55
N GLU A 21 -12.32 -6.72 11.62
CA GLU A 21 -12.09 -5.57 12.48
C GLU A 21 -11.32 -4.45 11.75
N TYR A 22 -10.29 -4.81 10.98
CA TYR A 22 -9.50 -3.90 10.15
C TYR A 22 -10.40 -3.12 9.19
N GLN A 23 -11.28 -3.80 8.44
CA GLN A 23 -12.18 -3.12 7.50
C GLN A 23 -13.09 -2.11 8.20
N LYS A 24 -13.65 -2.49 9.34
CA LYS A 24 -14.54 -1.62 10.12
C LYS A 24 -13.80 -0.41 10.67
N GLU A 25 -12.66 -0.62 11.31
CA GLU A 25 -11.86 0.44 11.91
C GLU A 25 -11.31 1.38 10.82
N ARG A 26 -10.84 0.82 9.70
CA ARG A 26 -10.35 1.59 8.56
C ARG A 26 -11.41 2.53 7.99
N ALA A 27 -12.63 2.03 7.78
CA ALA A 27 -13.74 2.84 7.27
C ALA A 27 -14.08 4.01 8.22
N GLN A 28 -14.08 3.76 9.54
CA GLN A 28 -14.32 4.80 10.55
C GLN A 28 -13.20 5.85 10.57
N ILE A 29 -11.94 5.42 10.48
CA ILE A 29 -10.79 6.32 10.43
C ILE A 29 -10.83 7.17 9.16
N ASP A 30 -11.13 6.58 8.01
CA ASP A 30 -11.22 7.31 6.74
C ASP A 30 -12.38 8.30 6.74
N GLU A 31 -13.55 7.94 7.29
CA GLU A 31 -14.68 8.85 7.46
C GLU A 31 -14.31 10.03 8.38
N GLN A 32 -13.67 9.75 9.52
CA GLN A 32 -13.22 10.76 10.46
C GLN A 32 -12.21 11.71 9.81
N ILE A 33 -11.18 11.18 9.15
CA ILE A 33 -10.18 12.01 8.48
C ILE A 33 -10.85 12.85 7.40
N THR A 34 -11.68 12.24 6.55
CA THR A 34 -12.33 12.93 5.42
C THR A 34 -13.23 14.08 5.87
N ARG A 35 -13.96 13.90 6.99
CA ARG A 35 -14.91 14.91 7.52
C ARG A 35 -14.24 15.93 8.43
N GLU A 36 -13.42 15.48 9.37
CA GLU A 36 -12.90 16.31 10.46
C GLU A 36 -11.47 16.79 10.20
N GLY A 37 -10.76 16.20 9.24
CA GLY A 37 -9.35 16.48 8.98
C GLY A 37 -8.42 15.97 10.08
N LYS A 38 -8.88 15.03 10.92
CA LYS A 38 -8.16 14.55 12.09
C LYS A 38 -7.83 13.07 12.02
N VAL A 39 -6.58 12.74 12.27
CA VAL A 39 -6.14 11.36 12.50
C VAL A 39 -6.38 11.01 13.97
N PRO A 40 -6.99 9.85 14.29
CA PRO A 40 -7.14 9.41 15.67
C PRO A 40 -5.83 9.42 16.45
N SER A 41 -5.88 9.92 17.69
CA SER A 41 -4.69 10.11 18.51
C SER A 41 -3.95 8.80 18.77
N TYR A 42 -4.65 7.68 18.98
CA TYR A 42 -4.02 6.38 19.26
C TYR A 42 -3.16 5.86 18.09
N LEU A 43 -3.54 6.16 16.84
CA LEU A 43 -2.72 5.85 15.66
C LEU A 43 -1.46 6.70 15.62
N CYS A 44 -1.59 7.99 15.95
CA CYS A 44 -0.45 8.89 16.02
C CYS A 44 0.56 8.46 17.10
N HIS A 45 0.10 8.00 18.27
CA HIS A 45 0.98 7.51 19.33
C HIS A 45 1.79 6.28 18.94
N SER A 46 1.23 5.43 18.06
CA SER A 46 1.86 4.19 17.61
C SER A 46 2.66 4.37 16.30
N CYS A 47 2.68 5.58 15.75
CA CYS A 47 3.32 5.87 14.48
C CYS A 47 4.82 6.14 14.66
N GLU A 48 5.67 5.35 13.99
CA GLU A 48 7.12 5.58 13.91
C GLU A 48 7.47 6.98 13.37
N ARG A 49 6.58 7.60 12.57
CA ARG A 49 6.78 8.96 12.04
C ARG A 49 6.71 10.05 13.12
N LYS A 50 6.12 9.77 14.29
CA LYS A 50 6.20 10.66 15.47
C LYS A 50 7.64 10.80 15.99
N SER A 51 8.52 9.85 15.63
CA SER A 51 9.93 9.79 16.07
C SER A 51 10.92 10.37 15.05
N ILE A 52 10.46 11.07 13.99
CA ILE A 52 11.35 11.61 12.95
C ILE A 52 12.24 12.73 13.50
N ILE A 53 11.75 13.47 14.51
CA ILE A 53 12.52 14.49 15.22
C ILE A 53 12.76 14.00 16.65
N GLU A 54 14.02 13.81 17.04
CA GLU A 54 14.36 13.65 18.44
C GLU A 54 14.35 15.04 19.09
N VAL A 55 13.23 15.33 19.76
CA VAL A 55 12.99 16.61 20.43
C VAL A 55 13.45 16.47 21.87
N ASN A 56 14.65 16.97 22.16
CA ASN A 56 15.10 17.10 23.54
C ASN A 56 14.57 18.44 24.08
N ARG A 57 13.37 18.40 24.68
CA ARG A 57 12.80 19.54 25.39
C ARG A 57 13.63 19.82 26.62
N LEU A 58 14.16 21.04 26.71
CA LEU A 58 14.85 21.45 27.92
C LEU A 58 13.79 21.73 28.98
N MET A 59 13.82 20.97 30.06
CA MET A 59 13.05 21.26 31.28
C MET A 59 13.64 22.45 32.05
N ALA A 60 14.41 23.32 31.38
CA ALA A 60 14.97 24.51 31.99
C ALA A 60 13.83 25.45 32.41
N PRO A 61 13.84 25.99 33.64
CA PRO A 61 12.91 27.02 34.08
C PRO A 61 12.76 28.13 33.05
N LYS A 62 11.52 28.60 32.81
CA LYS A 62 11.22 29.65 31.81
C LYS A 62 12.10 30.91 31.95
N GLU A 63 12.61 31.17 33.15
CA GLU A 63 13.47 32.31 33.45
C GLU A 63 14.89 32.22 32.87
N GLN A 64 15.36 31.04 32.45
CA GLN A 64 16.74 30.87 32.00
C GLN A 64 17.03 31.52 30.64
N ILE A 65 16.06 31.54 29.73
CA ILE A 65 16.22 32.12 28.37
C ILE A 65 16.36 33.64 28.43
N PRO A 66 15.49 34.39 29.14
CA PRO A 66 15.72 35.81 29.39
C PRO A 66 17.10 36.11 29.98
N ARG A 67 17.59 35.27 30.89
CA ARG A 67 18.89 35.43 31.53
C ARG A 67 20.05 35.16 30.58
N LEU A 68 19.92 34.16 29.70
CA LEU A 68 20.89 33.91 28.64
C LEU A 68 20.96 35.10 27.66
N LEU A 69 19.81 35.58 27.19
CA LEU A 69 19.74 36.72 26.28
C LEU A 69 20.29 38.00 26.92
N GLU A 70 19.99 38.23 28.21
CA GLU A 70 20.54 39.36 28.94
C GLU A 70 22.06 39.24 29.13
N TRP A 71 22.57 38.04 29.38
CA TRP A 71 24.01 37.78 29.45
C TRP A 71 24.68 38.02 28.10
N MET A 72 24.08 37.55 26.99
CA MET A 72 24.58 37.79 25.64
C MET A 72 24.58 39.29 25.31
N ARG A 73 23.49 40.00 25.62
CA ARG A 73 23.38 41.45 25.41
C ARG A 73 24.40 42.22 26.26
N THR A 74 24.51 41.87 27.54
CA THR A 74 25.47 42.49 28.46
C THR A 74 26.89 42.30 27.99
N ASN A 75 27.23 41.17 27.38
CA ASN A 75 28.58 40.85 26.94
C ASN A 75 28.79 41.03 25.43
N ASP A 76 27.83 41.64 24.71
CA ASP A 76 27.79 41.73 23.25
C ASP A 76 28.22 40.44 22.52
N VAL A 77 27.64 39.32 22.94
CA VAL A 77 27.96 37.99 22.43
C VAL A 77 27.31 37.78 21.07
N ARG A 78 28.14 37.40 20.09
CA ARG A 78 27.79 37.04 18.72
C ARG A 78 28.20 35.58 18.49
N GLU A 79 27.41 34.83 17.72
CA GLU A 79 27.73 33.45 17.30
C GLU A 79 28.11 32.52 18.46
N LEU A 80 27.14 32.22 19.35
CA LEU A 80 27.34 31.33 20.50
C LEU A 80 27.14 29.85 20.11
N GLU A 81 28.11 29.03 20.48
CA GLU A 81 28.10 27.56 20.37
C GLU A 81 28.60 26.91 21.68
N SER A 82 28.24 25.65 21.90
CA SER A 82 28.65 24.83 23.03
C SER A 82 28.78 23.37 22.62
N ASP A 83 29.82 22.68 23.10
CA ASP A 83 29.92 21.21 23.00
C ASP A 83 29.38 20.50 24.25
N GLY A 84 28.89 21.26 25.24
CA GLY A 84 28.44 20.79 26.55
C GLY A 84 29.47 21.00 27.66
N GLU A 85 30.76 21.11 27.33
CA GLU A 85 31.86 21.35 28.28
C GLU A 85 32.50 22.72 28.08
N VAL A 86 32.57 23.19 26.83
CA VAL A 86 33.18 24.43 26.38
C VAL A 86 32.18 25.21 25.53
N LEU A 87 32.06 26.49 25.87
CA LEU A 87 31.33 27.51 25.12
C LEU A 87 32.31 28.27 24.23
N SER A 88 32.03 28.32 22.93
CA SER A 88 32.72 29.23 22.03
C SER A 88 31.80 30.36 21.61
N PHE A 89 32.32 31.59 21.57
CA PHE A 89 31.56 32.75 21.10
C PHE A 89 32.46 33.90 20.70
N LYS A 90 31.89 34.87 19.98
CA LYS A 90 32.53 36.13 19.62
C LYS A 90 31.95 37.27 20.46
N SER A 91 32.75 38.27 20.79
CA SER A 91 32.28 39.46 21.51
C SER A 91 33.11 40.69 21.13
N THR A 92 32.51 41.88 21.15
CA THR A 92 33.26 43.14 21.01
C THR A 92 34.01 43.55 22.28
N LYS A 93 33.76 42.87 23.41
CA LYS A 93 34.46 43.12 24.66
C LYS A 93 35.79 42.40 24.68
N LYS A 94 36.83 43.11 25.12
CA LYS A 94 38.18 42.56 25.32
C LYS A 94 38.25 41.52 26.45
N ALA A 95 37.38 41.64 27.46
CA ALA A 95 37.27 40.67 28.53
C ALA A 95 35.81 40.33 28.84
N VAL A 96 35.50 39.03 28.93
CA VAL A 96 34.19 38.47 29.32
C VAL A 96 34.42 37.44 30.43
N GLU A 97 33.65 37.53 31.52
CA GLU A 97 33.77 36.63 32.68
C GLU A 97 35.22 36.49 33.22
N LYS A 98 35.95 37.61 33.24
CA LYS A 98 37.37 37.70 33.67
C LYS A 98 38.34 36.87 32.83
N VAL A 99 37.95 36.52 31.61
CA VAL A 99 38.83 35.92 30.60
C VAL A 99 39.06 36.94 29.51
N GLU A 100 40.30 37.09 29.05
CA GLU A 100 40.62 37.93 27.89
C GLU A 100 40.38 37.14 26.61
N GLY A 101 39.71 37.76 25.64
CA GLY A 101 39.44 37.15 24.34
C GLY A 101 40.63 37.25 23.40
N THR A 102 40.71 36.34 22.43
CA THR A 102 41.75 36.35 21.39
C THR A 102 41.26 37.09 20.16
N ILE A 103 42.04 38.05 19.66
CA ILE A 103 41.71 38.78 18.43
C ILE A 103 41.89 37.82 17.24
N ASN A 104 40.85 37.65 16.43
CA ASN A 104 40.97 36.91 15.17
C ASN A 104 41.65 37.82 14.13
N LEU A 105 42.92 37.58 13.85
CA LEU A 105 43.74 38.37 12.91
C LEU A 105 43.38 38.15 11.43
N ILE A 106 42.37 37.33 11.10
CA ILE A 106 41.96 37.07 9.72
C ILE A 106 40.83 38.04 9.31
N SER A 107 41.18 39.32 9.23
CA SER A 107 40.58 40.22 8.26
C SER A 107 41.70 41.01 7.58
N ILE A 108 42.55 40.30 6.84
CA ILE A 108 43.43 40.92 5.83
C ILE A 108 42.51 41.39 4.70
N GLY A 109 41.88 42.55 4.92
CA GLY A 109 41.11 43.32 3.95
C GLY A 109 41.61 44.75 3.90
N GLY A 110 42.91 44.96 4.12
CA GLY A 110 43.59 46.25 4.05
C GLY A 110 44.23 46.46 2.68
N VAL A 111 43.42 46.54 1.62
CA VAL A 111 43.83 47.16 0.35
C VAL A 111 42.93 48.34 -0.02
N LEU A 112 41.79 48.56 0.66
CA LEU A 112 40.91 49.70 0.38
C LEU A 112 40.25 50.25 1.67
N GLY A 113 40.87 51.29 2.25
CA GLY A 113 40.22 52.27 3.13
C GLY A 113 39.93 51.88 4.60
N PRO A 114 39.64 52.87 5.46
CA PRO A 114 39.33 52.63 6.86
C PRO A 114 37.95 51.99 6.98
N ILE A 115 37.92 50.73 7.39
CA ILE A 115 36.68 50.05 7.76
C ILE A 115 36.53 50.18 9.27
N THR A 116 35.55 50.96 9.73
CA THR A 116 35.03 50.88 11.10
C THR A 116 34.31 49.55 11.28
N ARG A 117 35.06 48.46 11.47
CA ARG A 117 34.54 47.19 11.97
C ARG A 117 34.95 47.10 13.44
N GLU A 118 33.96 47.04 14.32
CA GLU A 118 34.18 46.76 15.74
C GLU A 118 35.04 45.50 15.87
N GLU A 119 36.12 45.58 16.64
CA GLU A 119 37.01 44.43 16.87
C GLU A 119 36.22 43.30 17.53
N LEU A 120 36.24 42.11 16.93
CA LEU A 120 35.61 40.91 17.49
C LEU A 120 36.68 40.01 18.10
N TYR A 121 36.52 39.74 19.39
CA TYR A 121 37.33 38.84 20.19
C TYR A 121 36.66 37.47 20.25
N GLU A 122 37.44 36.41 20.03
CA GLU A 122 37.00 35.02 20.15
C GLU A 122 37.26 34.49 21.55
N TYR A 123 36.30 33.73 22.06
CA TYR A 123 36.33 33.15 23.40
C TYR A 123 36.12 31.65 23.34
N ARG A 124 36.83 30.93 24.21
CA ARG A 124 36.55 29.54 24.58
C ARG A 124 36.51 29.45 26.11
N LEU A 125 35.31 29.32 26.67
CA LEU A 125 35.07 29.28 28.11
C LEU A 125 34.56 27.91 28.52
N SER A 126 35.09 27.32 29.59
CA SER A 126 34.43 26.16 30.17
C SER A 126 33.01 26.54 30.65
N ALA A 127 32.01 25.75 30.28
CA ALA A 127 30.62 25.93 30.69
C ALA A 127 30.49 26.00 32.23
N LEU A 128 31.35 25.28 32.96
CA LEU A 128 31.41 25.32 34.43
C LEU A 128 31.69 26.71 35.01
N LYS A 129 32.34 27.62 34.26
CA LYS A 129 32.52 29.02 34.69
C LYS A 129 31.18 29.76 34.79
N LEU A 130 30.17 29.32 34.05
CA LEU A 130 28.82 29.84 34.11
C LEU A 130 27.91 29.09 35.09
N LYS A 131 28.42 28.15 35.89
CA LYS A 131 27.62 27.36 36.86
C LYS A 131 26.88 28.22 37.90
N LYS A 132 27.40 29.41 38.21
CA LYS A 132 26.75 30.38 39.12
C LYS A 132 25.70 31.26 38.41
N ARG A 133 25.57 31.16 37.08
CA ARG A 133 24.59 31.89 36.28
C ARG A 133 23.31 31.05 36.15
N GLN A 134 22.18 31.75 36.13
CA GLN A 134 20.85 31.14 35.97
C GLN A 134 20.60 30.61 34.55
N CYS A 135 21.55 30.73 33.62
CA CYS A 135 21.46 30.16 32.27
C CYS A 135 22.35 28.93 32.08
N TYR A 136 23.00 28.42 33.14
CA TYR A 136 23.95 27.31 33.07
C TYR A 136 23.37 26.08 32.35
N ASP A 137 22.12 25.71 32.66
CA ASP A 137 21.53 24.48 32.10
C ASP A 137 21.33 24.57 30.59
N ILE A 138 21.23 25.77 30.02
CA ILE A 138 21.17 25.98 28.57
C ILE A 138 22.56 25.87 27.95
N VAL A 139 23.55 26.52 28.55
CA VAL A 139 24.93 26.58 28.00
C VAL A 139 25.71 25.26 28.19
N ALA A 140 25.31 24.43 29.16
CA ALA A 140 25.88 23.10 29.40
C ALA A 140 25.38 22.03 28.41
N LEU A 141 24.60 22.41 27.40
CA LEU A 141 24.11 21.51 26.37
C LEU A 141 24.93 21.66 25.09
N PRO A 142 25.12 20.58 24.31
CA PRO A 142 25.75 20.68 23.02
C PRO A 142 24.80 21.33 21.99
N PHE A 143 25.22 22.45 21.39
CA PHE A 143 24.61 23.13 20.25
C PHE A 143 25.63 23.96 19.47
N GLU A 144 25.48 24.08 18.16
CA GLU A 144 26.36 24.83 17.25
C GLU A 144 25.81 26.22 16.90
N ALA A 145 24.52 26.45 17.14
CA ALA A 145 23.89 27.75 16.92
C ALA A 145 22.59 27.88 17.71
N ILE A 146 22.23 29.12 18.07
CA ILE A 146 20.93 29.49 18.62
C ILE A 146 20.10 30.16 17.53
N ARG A 147 18.84 29.71 17.34
CA ARG A 147 17.90 30.34 16.40
C ARG A 147 16.52 30.49 17.02
N ALA A 148 15.89 31.65 16.83
CA ALA A 148 14.49 31.85 17.17
C ALA A 148 13.57 31.43 16.01
N CYS A 149 12.33 31.02 16.32
CA CYS A 149 11.32 30.87 15.29
C CYS A 149 10.88 32.25 14.76
N ASN A 150 10.47 32.31 13.49
CA ASN A 150 10.10 33.57 12.82
C ASN A 150 8.85 34.25 13.42
N HIS A 151 8.09 33.54 14.27
CA HIS A 151 6.93 34.09 14.98
C HIS A 151 7.29 34.86 16.26
N LEU A 152 8.55 34.78 16.71
CA LEU A 152 9.01 35.56 17.85
C LEU A 152 9.54 36.90 17.35
N ASP A 153 8.92 37.99 17.81
CA ASP A 153 9.55 39.30 17.72
C ASP A 153 10.66 39.45 18.76
N THR A 154 11.49 40.51 18.63
CA THR A 154 12.66 40.75 19.48
C THR A 154 12.32 40.88 20.96
N ASN A 155 11.08 41.25 21.32
CA ASN A 155 10.63 41.41 22.69
C ASN A 155 10.03 40.11 23.27
N ALA A 156 9.37 39.32 22.43
CA ALA A 156 8.70 38.06 22.75
C ALA A 156 9.67 36.89 22.94
N VAL A 157 10.94 37.00 22.51
CA VAL A 157 11.96 35.94 22.70
C VAL A 157 12.14 35.58 24.19
N LYS A 158 11.86 36.50 25.11
CA LYS A 158 11.93 36.26 26.56
C LYS A 158 10.89 35.25 27.06
N GLU A 159 9.79 35.07 26.36
CA GLU A 159 8.72 34.11 26.69
C GLU A 159 8.86 32.78 25.93
N SER A 160 9.94 32.64 25.16
CA SER A 160 10.17 31.45 24.36
C SER A 160 10.52 30.22 25.19
N THR A 161 10.36 29.05 24.59
CA THR A 161 10.80 27.76 25.14
C THR A 161 12.01 27.28 24.35
N ALA A 162 13.07 26.86 25.05
CA ALA A 162 14.28 26.36 24.42
C ALA A 162 14.15 24.86 24.17
N VAL A 163 14.30 24.46 22.92
CA VAL A 163 14.19 23.08 22.48
C VAL A 163 15.42 22.73 21.66
N ARG A 164 16.09 21.65 22.05
CA ARG A 164 17.16 21.07 21.23
C ARG A 164 16.51 20.11 20.24
N LEU A 165 16.60 20.46 18.96
CA LEU A 165 16.09 19.61 17.88
C LEU A 165 17.26 18.82 17.29
N THR A 166 17.14 17.50 17.29
CA THR A 166 18.01 16.64 16.48
C THR A 166 17.14 16.01 15.40
N LEU A 167 17.29 16.44 14.15
CA LEU A 167 16.64 15.76 13.04
C LEU A 167 17.37 14.42 12.84
N SER A 168 16.68 13.31 13.06
CA SER A 168 17.21 12.04 12.59
C SER A 168 17.23 12.12 11.07
N THR A 169 18.37 11.83 10.46
CA THR A 169 18.65 11.92 9.01
C THR A 169 17.80 10.98 8.14
N ARG A 170 16.65 10.51 8.61
CA ARG A 170 15.90 9.41 7.99
C ARG A 170 14.89 9.82 6.93
N LEU A 171 14.49 11.09 6.80
CA LEU A 171 13.53 11.50 5.76
C LEU A 171 13.83 12.91 5.24
N ARG A 172 14.17 13.03 3.95
CA ARG A 172 14.14 14.31 3.23
C ARG A 172 12.68 14.71 3.05
N TYR A 173 12.27 15.79 3.72
CA TYR A 173 11.00 16.46 3.47
C TYR A 173 11.26 17.66 2.57
N GLU A 174 10.73 17.68 1.35
CA GLU A 174 10.58 18.91 0.56
C GLU A 174 9.09 19.32 0.52
N PRO A 175 8.61 20.14 1.47
CA PRO A 175 7.34 20.82 1.32
C PRO A 175 7.56 22.15 0.59
N HIS A 176 6.86 22.34 -0.53
CA HIS A 176 6.78 23.60 -1.26
C HIS A 176 5.85 24.63 -0.59
N SER A 177 5.90 24.78 0.75
CA SER A 177 5.09 25.76 1.49
C SER A 177 5.92 26.51 2.54
N PRO A 178 5.82 27.85 2.64
CA PRO A 178 6.48 28.65 3.67
C PRO A 178 5.69 28.57 4.98
N SER A 179 5.76 27.43 5.65
CA SER A 179 5.08 27.18 6.91
C SER A 179 6.09 26.77 8.00
N VAL A 180 5.67 26.58 9.26
CA VAL A 180 6.56 26.20 10.40
C VAL A 180 7.48 25.05 10.01
N GLU A 181 6.98 24.15 9.18
CA GLU A 181 7.58 22.96 8.59
C GLU A 181 8.86 23.27 7.79
N SER A 182 8.99 24.46 7.20
CA SER A 182 10.23 24.91 6.55
C SER A 182 11.42 25.08 7.51
N LEU A 183 11.18 25.17 8.82
CA LEU A 183 12.22 25.18 9.85
C LEU A 183 12.85 23.79 10.08
N TRP A 184 12.23 22.74 9.56
CA TRP A 184 12.50 21.32 9.88
C TRP A 184 12.97 20.53 8.65
N THR A 185 13.01 21.15 7.48
CA THR A 185 13.27 20.52 6.18
C THR A 185 14.67 20.76 5.65
N LYS A 186 15.36 21.80 6.16
CA LYS A 186 16.78 22.00 5.87
C LYS A 186 17.58 20.96 6.62
N GLU A 187 18.50 20.28 5.93
CA GLU A 187 19.47 19.38 6.57
C GLU A 187 20.06 20.07 7.80
N LEU A 188 19.63 19.65 9.00
CA LEU A 188 20.37 19.97 10.21
C LEU A 188 21.57 19.02 10.22
N THR A 189 22.57 19.37 9.42
CA THR A 189 23.93 18.83 9.58
C THR A 189 24.54 19.25 10.93
N ARG A 190 23.87 20.14 11.67
CA ARG A 190 24.32 20.81 12.88
C ARG A 190 23.33 20.65 14.04
N ARG A 191 23.83 20.52 15.27
CA ARG A 191 23.00 20.52 16.49
C ARG A 191 22.51 21.94 16.78
N GLU A 192 21.24 22.26 16.57
CA GLU A 192 20.73 23.62 16.80
C GLU A 192 19.85 23.73 18.06
N LEU A 193 20.06 24.79 18.84
CA LEU A 193 19.18 25.20 19.93
C LEU A 193 18.11 26.15 19.37
N ARG A 194 16.83 25.74 19.42
CA ARG A 194 15.71 26.53 18.91
C ARG A 194 14.94 27.20 20.05
N LEU A 195 14.69 28.50 19.90
CA LEU A 195 13.80 29.28 20.78
C LEU A 195 12.44 29.38 20.09
N LEU A 196 11.40 28.79 20.69
CA LEU A 196 10.08 28.64 20.10
C LEU A 196 9.02 29.41 20.90
N CYS A 197 8.06 30.04 20.22
CA CYS A 197 6.87 30.59 20.88
C CYS A 197 5.99 29.45 21.45
N PRO A 198 5.05 29.73 22.37
CA PRO A 198 4.19 28.70 22.97
C PRO A 198 3.43 27.86 21.93
N GLU A 199 2.97 28.49 20.85
CA GLU A 199 2.28 27.82 19.73
C GLU A 199 3.22 26.91 18.93
N CYS A 200 4.42 27.37 18.58
CA CYS A 200 5.41 26.52 17.90
C CYS A 200 5.86 25.37 18.78
N ASN A 201 5.95 25.58 20.11
CA ASN A 201 6.35 24.55 21.06
C ASN A 201 5.25 23.49 21.27
N SER A 202 3.97 23.87 21.27
CA SER A 202 2.85 22.91 21.34
C SER A 202 2.71 22.09 20.05
N ARG A 203 2.97 22.70 18.89
CA ARG A 203 2.93 22.02 17.60
C ARG A 203 3.96 20.91 17.43
N ILE A 204 5.07 20.93 18.17
CA ILE A 204 6.13 19.91 18.07
C ILE A 204 5.58 18.48 18.25
N ASP A 205 4.62 18.27 19.15
CA ASP A 205 4.03 16.94 19.40
C ASP A 205 3.03 16.51 18.31
N MET A 206 2.64 17.44 17.44
CA MET A 206 1.63 17.28 16.39
C MET A 206 2.25 17.20 14.97
N VAL A 207 3.52 17.59 14.83
CA VAL A 207 4.29 17.51 13.57
C VAL A 207 4.38 16.05 13.12
N GLY A 208 3.79 15.77 11.95
CA GLY A 208 3.74 14.45 11.33
C GLY A 208 2.34 13.88 11.15
N CYS A 209 1.37 14.19 12.03
CA CYS A 209 -0.02 13.71 11.90
C CYS A 209 -0.96 14.75 11.30
N GLU A 210 -0.90 16.02 11.75
CA GLU A 210 -1.79 17.07 11.23
C GLU A 210 -1.40 17.52 9.81
N ASP A 211 -0.10 17.66 9.53
CA ASP A 211 0.40 18.00 8.18
C ASP A 211 0.24 16.87 7.15
N SER A 212 0.01 15.64 7.63
CA SER A 212 -0.30 14.50 6.76
C SER A 212 -1.68 14.62 6.13
N VAL A 213 -2.57 15.44 6.70
CA VAL A 213 -3.95 15.64 6.27
C VAL A 213 -4.08 17.02 5.61
N ARG A 214 -4.32 17.05 4.29
CA ARG A 214 -4.48 18.27 3.50
C ARG A 214 -5.92 18.40 3.06
N LYS A 215 -6.45 19.62 3.18
CA LYS A 215 -7.74 19.94 2.58
C LYS A 215 -7.60 20.00 1.07
N ASP A 216 -8.38 19.20 0.36
CA ASP A 216 -8.51 19.18 -1.09
C ASP A 216 -9.97 19.45 -1.46
N GLY A 217 -10.27 20.72 -1.79
CA GLY A 217 -11.64 21.19 -1.95
C GLY A 217 -12.44 21.16 -0.65
N PHE A 218 -13.53 20.38 -0.62
CA PHE A 218 -14.42 20.23 0.54
C PHE A 218 -14.08 19.04 1.44
N ILE A 219 -13.12 18.21 1.03
CA ILE A 219 -12.73 17.01 1.77
C ILE A 219 -11.28 17.13 2.24
N TYR A 220 -10.95 16.39 3.30
CA TYR A 220 -9.57 16.23 3.73
C TYR A 220 -9.00 14.93 3.17
N LYS A 221 -7.78 14.99 2.63
CA LYS A 221 -7.02 13.83 2.13
C LYS A 221 -5.78 13.66 2.97
N PHE A 222 -5.47 12.44 3.37
CA PHE A 222 -4.21 12.14 4.02
C PHE A 222 -3.26 11.48 3.02
N THR A 223 -2.05 12.03 2.85
CA THR A 223 -1.09 11.54 1.85
C THR A 223 0.09 10.81 2.48
N PHE A 224 0.38 11.09 3.75
CA PHE A 224 1.61 10.64 4.39
C PHE A 224 1.37 9.96 5.75
N CYS A 225 0.13 9.73 6.16
CA CYS A 225 -0.14 8.97 7.37
C CYS A 225 -0.20 7.46 7.03
N PRO A 226 0.65 6.59 7.62
CA PRO A 226 0.65 5.16 7.35
C PRO A 226 -0.50 4.45 8.08
N VAL A 227 -1.73 4.97 7.96
CA VAL A 227 -2.90 4.50 8.71
C VAL A 227 -3.12 3.00 8.50
N ARG A 228 -3.10 2.55 7.23
CA ARG A 228 -3.26 1.13 6.88
C ARG A 228 -2.32 0.23 7.68
N ARG A 229 -1.02 0.53 7.62
CA ARG A 229 0.02 -0.23 8.32
C ARG A 229 -0.20 -0.23 9.82
N VAL A 230 -0.36 0.95 10.44
CA VAL A 230 -0.47 1.08 11.90
C VAL A 230 -1.73 0.38 12.43
N THR A 231 -2.88 0.58 11.76
CA THR A 231 -4.14 -0.09 12.14
C THR A 231 -4.00 -1.60 12.05
N PHE A 232 -3.40 -2.12 10.96
CA PHE A 232 -3.21 -3.56 10.81
C PHE A 232 -2.26 -4.14 11.86
N GLU A 233 -1.12 -3.48 12.11
CA GLU A 233 -0.14 -3.89 13.15
C GLU A 233 -0.78 -3.94 14.55
N GLN A 234 -1.55 -2.90 14.92
CA GLN A 234 -2.26 -2.87 16.21
C GLN A 234 -3.26 -4.02 16.36
N LEU A 235 -3.96 -4.37 15.29
CA LEU A 235 -4.90 -5.49 15.31
C LEU A 235 -4.17 -6.84 15.39
N LEU A 236 -3.03 -7.00 14.71
CA LEU A 236 -2.19 -8.18 14.90
C LEU A 236 -1.75 -8.32 16.37
N GLU A 237 -1.28 -7.23 17.00
CA GLU A 237 -0.89 -7.22 18.42
C GLU A 237 -2.07 -7.55 19.34
N LYS A 238 -3.23 -6.92 19.11
CA LYS A 238 -4.46 -7.15 19.89
C LYS A 238 -4.88 -8.63 19.86
N HIS A 239 -4.73 -9.28 18.72
CA HIS A 239 -5.06 -10.70 18.52
C HIS A 239 -3.87 -11.63 18.79
N ASN A 240 -2.77 -11.13 19.37
CA ASN A 240 -1.56 -11.86 19.72
C ASN A 240 -0.87 -12.56 18.53
N ILE A 241 -1.02 -12.06 17.32
CA ILE A 241 -0.31 -12.58 16.13
C ILE A 241 1.03 -11.88 16.01
N ARG A 242 2.11 -12.65 16.10
CA ARG A 242 3.46 -12.13 15.88
C ARG A 242 3.66 -11.79 14.40
N PHE A 243 4.39 -10.70 14.17
CA PHE A 243 4.78 -10.29 12.83
C PHE A 243 6.21 -9.76 12.78
N THR A 244 6.80 -9.76 11.59
CA THR A 244 8.08 -9.14 11.29
C THR A 244 7.88 -8.22 10.08
N ALA A 245 8.09 -6.92 10.26
CA ALA A 245 8.07 -5.96 9.16
C ALA A 245 9.29 -6.20 8.26
N GLN A 246 9.09 -6.29 6.94
CA GLN A 246 10.20 -6.42 6.00
C GLN A 246 10.86 -5.05 5.76
N GLU A 247 12.19 -4.99 5.85
CA GLU A 247 12.93 -3.78 5.48
C GLU A 247 12.93 -3.61 3.96
N THR A 248 12.02 -2.77 3.44
CA THR A 248 12.06 -2.32 2.05
C THR A 248 13.11 -1.22 1.85
N ASP A 249 13.74 -1.21 0.67
CA ASP A 249 14.83 -0.30 0.29
C ASP A 249 14.48 1.17 0.61
N ARG A 250 15.43 1.88 1.22
CA ARG A 250 15.26 3.18 1.89
C ARG A 250 14.81 4.29 0.95
N ARG A 251 14.90 4.10 -0.36
CA ARG A 251 14.54 5.09 -1.40
C ARG A 251 13.05 5.18 -1.70
N TYR A 252 12.25 4.19 -1.29
CA TYR A 252 10.81 4.12 -1.57
C TYR A 252 9.93 4.24 -0.31
N SER A 253 10.51 4.70 0.80
CA SER A 253 9.90 4.69 2.14
C SER A 253 8.63 5.54 2.32
N ILE A 254 8.27 6.34 1.31
CA ILE A 254 7.15 7.28 1.39
C ILE A 254 5.81 6.56 1.18
N GLN A 255 5.80 5.44 0.45
CA GLN A 255 4.66 4.55 0.23
C GLN A 255 4.87 3.20 0.94
N LYS A 256 5.26 3.20 2.22
CA LYS A 256 5.39 1.95 3.02
C LYS A 256 4.01 1.38 3.32
N GLU A 257 3.55 0.68 2.32
CA GLU A 257 2.42 -0.21 2.22
C GLU A 257 2.68 -1.52 3.00
N LEU A 258 1.62 -2.20 3.43
CA LEU A 258 1.61 -3.38 4.32
C LEU A 258 2.58 -4.48 3.81
N ASN A 259 3.73 -4.66 4.47
CA ASN A 259 4.76 -5.64 4.10
C ASN A 259 5.25 -6.37 5.36
N HIS A 260 4.60 -7.49 5.67
CA HIS A 260 4.82 -8.22 6.92
C HIS A 260 4.96 -9.72 6.66
N TYR A 261 5.75 -10.38 7.48
CA TYR A 261 5.74 -11.83 7.59
C TYR A 261 5.10 -12.23 8.92
N LEU A 262 4.11 -13.11 8.87
CA LEU A 262 3.39 -13.69 10.01
C LEU A 262 3.92 -15.12 10.24
N PRO A 263 4.97 -15.30 11.05
CA PRO A 263 5.67 -16.58 11.18
C PRO A 263 4.79 -17.73 11.65
N GLU A 264 3.86 -17.47 12.58
CA GLU A 264 2.96 -18.50 13.12
C GLU A 264 1.96 -19.04 12.10
N LEU A 265 1.64 -18.23 11.08
CA LEU A 265 0.73 -18.61 10.01
C LEU A 265 1.47 -18.97 8.71
N HIS A 266 2.80 -18.81 8.68
CA HIS A 266 3.60 -18.86 7.45
C HIS A 266 3.00 -17.98 6.33
N THR A 267 2.47 -16.82 6.70
CA THR A 267 1.76 -15.91 5.79
C THR A 267 2.59 -14.67 5.51
N VAL A 268 2.71 -14.29 4.24
CA VAL A 268 3.23 -12.98 3.85
C VAL A 268 2.05 -12.04 3.63
N VAL A 269 2.12 -10.84 4.20
CA VAL A 269 1.22 -9.73 3.91
C VAL A 269 1.96 -8.75 3.01
N ILE A 270 1.36 -8.43 1.86
CA ILE A 270 1.95 -7.57 0.85
C ILE A 270 0.86 -6.72 0.20
N GLU A 271 1.15 -5.46 -0.11
CA GLU A 271 0.22 -4.58 -0.83
C GLU A 271 0.56 -4.48 -2.33
N SER A 272 1.85 -4.60 -2.65
CA SER A 272 2.35 -4.43 -4.02
C SER A 272 2.68 -5.75 -4.68
N PHE A 273 2.14 -5.97 -5.88
CA PHE A 273 2.46 -7.15 -6.69
C PHE A 273 3.83 -7.09 -7.39
N ARG A 274 4.57 -5.96 -7.30
CA ARG A 274 5.77 -5.72 -8.12
C ARG A 274 6.86 -6.79 -7.93
N ASP A 275 7.04 -7.28 -6.71
CA ASP A 275 8.09 -8.25 -6.35
C ASP A 275 7.53 -9.55 -5.75
N LEU A 276 6.23 -9.81 -5.96
CA LEU A 276 5.52 -10.91 -5.31
C LEU A 276 6.13 -12.28 -5.65
N GLU A 277 6.44 -12.53 -6.93
CA GLU A 277 7.03 -13.79 -7.38
C GLU A 277 8.37 -14.07 -6.68
N ASN A 278 9.28 -13.09 -6.69
CA ASN A 278 10.58 -13.20 -6.04
C ASN A 278 10.43 -13.45 -4.53
N LEU A 279 9.51 -12.73 -3.89
CA LEU A 279 9.27 -12.87 -2.47
C LEU A 279 8.70 -14.26 -2.13
N VAL A 280 7.73 -14.75 -2.89
CA VAL A 280 7.18 -16.10 -2.71
C VAL A 280 8.24 -17.17 -2.94
N GLN A 281 9.12 -17.02 -3.94
CA GLN A 281 10.21 -17.95 -4.19
C GLN A 281 11.22 -18.00 -3.04
N ILE A 282 11.55 -16.86 -2.44
CA ILE A 282 12.52 -16.75 -1.33
C ILE A 282 11.90 -17.20 0.00
N ALA A 283 10.73 -16.67 0.35
CA ALA A 283 10.10 -16.90 1.65
C ALA A 283 9.31 -18.21 1.72
N GLN A 284 8.92 -18.77 0.56
CA GLN A 284 8.10 -19.98 0.43
C GLN A 284 6.92 -20.01 1.42
N PRO A 285 6.08 -18.94 1.44
CA PRO A 285 4.98 -18.88 2.37
C PRO A 285 3.92 -19.93 2.06
N THR A 286 3.17 -20.32 3.08
CA THR A 286 1.96 -21.14 2.90
C THR A 286 0.82 -20.30 2.31
N CYS A 287 0.75 -19.02 2.69
CA CYS A 287 -0.28 -18.11 2.21
C CYS A 287 0.28 -16.71 1.92
N VAL A 288 -0.30 -16.04 0.93
CA VAL A 288 -0.13 -14.60 0.69
C VAL A 288 -1.44 -13.90 1.02
N LEU A 289 -1.38 -12.87 1.85
CA LEU A 289 -2.46 -11.93 2.11
C LEU A 289 -2.16 -10.62 1.37
N THR A 290 -3.09 -10.14 0.58
CA THR A 290 -2.95 -8.88 -0.17
C THR A 290 -4.25 -8.08 -0.17
N PHE A 291 -4.14 -6.80 -0.47
CA PHE A 291 -5.27 -5.88 -0.57
C PHE A 291 -5.47 -5.50 -2.04
N GLY A 292 -6.68 -5.68 -2.56
CA GLY A 292 -6.95 -5.52 -3.98
C GLY A 292 -8.30 -6.07 -4.40
N THR A 293 -8.47 -6.26 -5.70
CA THR A 293 -9.71 -6.72 -6.31
C THR A 293 -9.65 -8.21 -6.66
N LYS A 294 -10.80 -8.81 -6.97
CA LYS A 294 -10.84 -10.19 -7.49
C LYS A 294 -10.01 -10.38 -8.76
N ALA A 295 -9.87 -9.35 -9.60
CA ALA A 295 -9.11 -9.41 -10.85
C ALA A 295 -7.61 -9.60 -10.59
N ASP A 296 -7.10 -9.10 -9.46
CA ASP A 296 -5.70 -9.25 -9.06
C ASP A 296 -5.33 -10.70 -8.73
N MET A 297 -6.33 -11.57 -8.52
CA MET A 297 -6.13 -13.00 -8.29
C MET A 297 -5.36 -13.70 -9.41
N ILE A 298 -5.51 -13.23 -10.66
CA ILE A 298 -4.82 -13.82 -11.82
C ILE A 298 -3.31 -13.69 -11.68
N ARG A 299 -2.84 -12.56 -11.14
CA ARG A 299 -1.41 -12.30 -10.91
C ARG A 299 -0.81 -13.22 -9.85
N CYS A 300 -1.66 -13.89 -9.09
CA CYS A 300 -1.27 -14.80 -8.03
C CYS A 300 -1.30 -16.28 -8.45
N LEU A 301 -1.81 -16.60 -9.64
CA LEU A 301 -1.85 -17.97 -10.13
C LEU A 301 -0.43 -18.47 -10.43
N GLY A 302 -0.21 -19.77 -10.25
CA GLY A 302 1.11 -20.36 -10.50
C GLY A 302 2.17 -20.07 -9.42
N LEU A 303 1.90 -19.20 -8.44
CA LEU A 303 2.82 -18.91 -7.33
C LEU A 303 3.06 -20.11 -6.39
N GLY A 304 2.19 -21.12 -6.44
CA GLY A 304 2.30 -22.31 -5.57
C GLY A 304 1.94 -22.07 -4.09
N THR A 305 1.31 -20.95 -3.77
CA THR A 305 0.84 -20.58 -2.42
C THR A 305 -0.69 -20.38 -2.40
N HIS A 306 -1.32 -20.51 -1.24
CA HIS A 306 -2.68 -20.00 -1.06
C HIS A 306 -2.67 -18.47 -1.13
N VAL A 307 -3.79 -17.86 -1.54
CA VAL A 307 -3.91 -16.39 -1.57
C VAL A 307 -5.23 -15.94 -0.95
N ILE A 308 -5.16 -14.90 -0.13
CA ILE A 308 -6.28 -14.17 0.44
C ILE A 308 -6.19 -12.74 -0.08
N ILE A 309 -7.21 -12.28 -0.81
CA ILE A 309 -7.32 -10.90 -1.27
C ILE A 309 -8.45 -10.21 -0.51
N VAL A 310 -8.13 -9.06 0.08
CA VAL A 310 -9.08 -8.22 0.81
C VAL A 310 -9.43 -7.02 -0.05
N GLU A 311 -10.69 -6.93 -0.45
CA GLU A 311 -11.24 -5.77 -1.14
C GLU A 311 -11.52 -4.66 -0.13
N GLU A 312 -10.80 -3.54 -0.27
CA GLU A 312 -11.02 -2.35 0.53
C GLU A 312 -12.17 -1.51 -0.08
N GLY A 313 -13.11 -1.08 0.75
CA GLY A 313 -14.31 -0.33 0.34
C GLY A 313 -15.58 -0.86 1.01
N ASP A 314 -16.74 -0.42 0.54
CA ASP A 314 -18.05 -0.69 1.16
C ASP A 314 -18.43 -2.18 1.23
N THR A 315 -17.88 -3.00 0.32
CA THR A 315 -18.19 -4.43 0.23
C THR A 315 -17.38 -5.28 1.20
N GLY A 316 -16.18 -4.85 1.58
CA GLY A 316 -15.27 -5.58 2.47
C GLY A 316 -15.05 -7.05 2.08
N ARG A 317 -15.14 -7.39 0.80
CA ARG A 317 -15.14 -8.80 0.38
C ARG A 317 -13.76 -9.42 0.54
N VAL A 318 -13.73 -10.66 1.02
CA VAL A 318 -12.53 -11.49 1.07
C VAL A 318 -12.62 -12.54 -0.03
N PHE A 319 -11.65 -12.54 -0.93
CA PHE A 319 -11.49 -13.55 -1.96
C PHE A 319 -10.40 -14.53 -1.57
N VAL A 320 -10.71 -15.82 -1.68
CA VAL A 320 -9.79 -16.89 -1.29
C VAL A 320 -9.45 -17.74 -2.50
N PHE A 321 -8.15 -17.89 -2.76
CA PHE A 321 -7.61 -18.87 -3.68
C PHE A 321 -6.95 -20.00 -2.93
N ASP A 322 -7.61 -21.15 -3.02
CA ASP A 322 -7.06 -22.41 -2.58
C ASP A 322 -6.22 -23.05 -3.71
N LYS A 323 -4.90 -23.11 -3.52
CA LYS A 323 -3.98 -23.76 -4.46
C LYS A 323 -4.21 -25.28 -4.57
N ASP A 324 -4.74 -25.90 -3.50
CA ASP A 324 -4.91 -27.35 -3.41
C ASP A 324 -6.30 -27.80 -3.87
N LYS A 325 -7.20 -26.85 -4.18
CA LYS A 325 -8.52 -27.15 -4.75
C LYS A 325 -8.35 -27.91 -6.06
N LYS A 326 -8.87 -29.15 -6.07
CA LYS A 326 -8.84 -30.03 -7.23
C LYS A 326 -9.55 -29.39 -8.42
N VAL A 327 -8.93 -29.51 -9.58
CA VAL A 327 -9.45 -29.06 -10.87
C VAL A 327 -9.77 -30.28 -11.71
N GLU A 328 -10.94 -30.30 -12.34
CA GLU A 328 -11.25 -31.34 -13.33
C GLU A 328 -10.33 -31.20 -14.56
N LYS A 329 -9.64 -32.28 -14.92
CA LYS A 329 -8.64 -32.28 -16.01
C LYS A 329 -9.15 -32.97 -17.27
N THR A 330 -10.25 -33.70 -17.18
CA THR A 330 -10.78 -34.52 -18.26
C THR A 330 -11.69 -33.67 -19.13
N ILE A 331 -11.33 -33.44 -20.40
CA ILE A 331 -12.16 -32.68 -21.34
C ILE A 331 -13.59 -33.24 -21.39
N ASP A 332 -13.76 -34.56 -21.48
CA ASP A 332 -15.09 -35.16 -21.55
C ASP A 332 -15.99 -34.83 -20.36
N LYS A 333 -15.45 -34.84 -19.13
CA LYS A 333 -16.21 -34.46 -17.93
C LYS A 333 -16.53 -32.98 -17.90
N ILE A 334 -15.61 -32.14 -18.40
CA ILE A 334 -15.83 -30.70 -18.54
C ILE A 334 -16.96 -30.44 -19.53
N VAL A 335 -16.90 -31.04 -20.72
CA VAL A 335 -17.94 -30.91 -21.74
C VAL A 335 -19.28 -31.42 -21.21
N GLN A 336 -19.30 -32.58 -20.57
CA GLN A 336 -20.52 -33.12 -19.96
C GLN A 336 -21.13 -32.14 -18.94
N ALA A 337 -20.32 -31.60 -18.03
CA ALA A 337 -20.79 -30.62 -17.04
C ALA A 337 -21.32 -29.34 -17.71
N ILE A 338 -20.68 -28.86 -18.78
CA ILE A 338 -21.18 -27.73 -19.58
C ILE A 338 -22.56 -28.06 -20.15
N MET A 339 -22.69 -29.19 -20.83
CA MET A 339 -23.93 -29.57 -21.53
C MET A 339 -25.09 -29.84 -20.56
N GLU A 340 -24.82 -30.36 -19.37
CA GLU A 340 -25.84 -30.61 -18.34
C GLU A 340 -26.29 -29.33 -17.61
N LYS A 341 -25.40 -28.35 -17.42
CA LYS A 341 -25.64 -27.24 -16.49
C LYS A 341 -25.85 -25.88 -17.14
N ILE A 342 -25.43 -25.67 -18.39
CA ILE A 342 -25.43 -24.34 -19.01
C ILE A 342 -26.84 -23.72 -19.04
N GLU A 343 -27.84 -24.48 -19.47
CA GLU A 343 -29.23 -24.03 -19.55
C GLU A 343 -29.89 -23.77 -18.19
N PRO A 344 -29.91 -24.74 -17.24
CA PRO A 344 -30.52 -24.48 -15.94
C PRO A 344 -29.84 -23.32 -15.20
N TYR A 345 -28.53 -23.15 -15.35
CA TYR A 345 -27.83 -22.03 -14.72
C TYR A 345 -28.10 -20.69 -15.42
N SER A 346 -28.15 -20.65 -16.75
CA SER A 346 -28.48 -19.40 -17.46
C SER A 346 -29.91 -18.95 -17.18
N ASN A 347 -30.85 -19.90 -17.04
CA ASN A 347 -32.26 -19.62 -16.74
C ASN A 347 -32.46 -19.07 -15.31
N ALA A 348 -31.58 -19.40 -14.37
CA ALA A 348 -31.63 -18.90 -13.00
C ALA A 348 -31.11 -17.45 -12.86
N ILE A 349 -30.47 -16.90 -13.90
CA ILE A 349 -29.84 -15.58 -13.87
C ILE A 349 -30.74 -14.58 -14.61
N ARG A 350 -30.90 -13.38 -14.07
CA ARG A 350 -31.62 -12.28 -14.74
C ARG A 350 -30.65 -11.47 -15.59
N GLY A 351 -31.09 -11.01 -16.76
CA GLY A 351 -30.29 -10.16 -17.65
C GLY A 351 -30.47 -10.51 -19.12
N LYS A 352 -29.62 -9.93 -19.97
CA LYS A 352 -29.56 -10.28 -21.40
C LYS A 352 -29.05 -11.72 -21.56
N GLU A 353 -29.40 -12.36 -22.66
CA GLU A 353 -29.03 -13.75 -22.92
C GLU A 353 -27.52 -14.00 -22.89
N HIS A 354 -26.74 -13.14 -23.55
CA HIS A 354 -25.27 -13.19 -23.53
C HIS A 354 -24.73 -13.20 -22.08
N ASP A 355 -25.06 -12.18 -21.29
CA ASP A 355 -24.61 -12.05 -19.90
C ASP A 355 -25.02 -13.27 -19.04
N ARG A 356 -26.23 -13.80 -19.23
CA ARG A 356 -26.72 -14.98 -18.51
C ARG A 356 -25.92 -16.23 -18.83
N LEU A 357 -25.58 -16.46 -20.10
CA LEU A 357 -24.78 -17.59 -20.54
C LEU A 357 -23.33 -17.48 -20.05
N VAL A 358 -22.72 -16.30 -20.14
CA VAL A 358 -21.38 -16.05 -19.59
C VAL A 358 -21.35 -16.32 -18.08
N ALA A 359 -22.34 -15.82 -17.34
CA ALA A 359 -22.42 -16.05 -15.89
C ALA A 359 -22.69 -17.53 -15.54
N ALA A 360 -23.44 -18.26 -16.36
CA ALA A 360 -23.62 -19.70 -16.22
C ALA A 360 -22.30 -20.45 -16.42
N PHE A 361 -21.52 -20.12 -17.45
CA PHE A 361 -20.17 -20.67 -17.62
C PHE A 361 -19.23 -20.32 -16.46
N GLN A 362 -19.28 -19.09 -15.93
CA GLN A 362 -18.48 -18.72 -14.75
C GLN A 362 -18.79 -19.65 -13.56
N ARG A 363 -20.06 -19.93 -13.31
CA ARG A 363 -20.48 -20.85 -12.24
C ARG A 363 -19.98 -22.27 -12.48
N ILE A 364 -20.14 -22.80 -13.69
CA ILE A 364 -19.67 -24.14 -14.05
C ILE A 364 -18.15 -24.26 -13.85
N GLY A 365 -17.38 -23.28 -14.33
CA GLY A 365 -15.92 -23.26 -14.15
C GLY A 365 -15.51 -23.28 -12.67
N GLN A 366 -16.17 -22.50 -11.81
CA GLN A 366 -15.90 -22.46 -10.37
C GLN A 366 -16.21 -23.79 -9.66
N GLU A 367 -17.30 -24.46 -10.05
CA GLU A 367 -17.70 -25.78 -9.54
C GLU A 367 -16.70 -26.87 -9.96
N LEU A 368 -16.17 -26.78 -11.18
CA LEU A 368 -15.12 -27.67 -11.69
C LEU A 368 -13.72 -27.33 -11.14
N GLY A 369 -13.62 -26.31 -10.30
CA GLY A 369 -12.39 -25.93 -9.62
C GLY A 369 -11.47 -25.02 -10.41
N PHE A 370 -11.91 -24.42 -11.51
CA PHE A 370 -11.14 -23.40 -12.23
C PHE A 370 -11.22 -22.02 -11.56
N VAL A 371 -10.26 -21.15 -11.89
CA VAL A 371 -10.34 -19.71 -11.63
C VAL A 371 -10.90 -19.06 -12.89
N VAL A 372 -12.01 -18.32 -12.75
CA VAL A 372 -12.74 -17.77 -13.90
C VAL A 372 -12.50 -16.27 -14.04
N GLN A 373 -12.20 -15.81 -15.25
CA GLN A 373 -11.97 -14.41 -15.59
C GLN A 373 -12.81 -13.99 -16.79
N PRO A 374 -13.77 -13.08 -16.63
CA PRO A 374 -14.47 -12.48 -17.77
C PRO A 374 -13.57 -11.48 -18.51
N GLU A 375 -13.87 -11.30 -19.80
CA GLU A 375 -13.33 -10.24 -20.66
C GLU A 375 -11.79 -10.16 -20.68
N LEU A 376 -11.11 -11.30 -20.77
CA LEU A 376 -9.65 -11.32 -20.86
C LEU A 376 -9.20 -10.65 -22.17
N GLN A 377 -8.36 -9.63 -22.07
CA GLN A 377 -7.73 -8.99 -23.22
C GLN A 377 -6.33 -9.58 -23.44
N GLU A 378 -6.10 -10.16 -24.62
CA GLU A 378 -4.81 -10.68 -25.03
C GLU A 378 -4.54 -10.34 -26.50
N LYS A 379 -3.36 -9.78 -26.80
CA LYS A 379 -2.90 -9.43 -28.16
C LYS A 379 -3.89 -8.59 -29.01
N GLY A 380 -4.74 -7.79 -28.35
CA GLY A 380 -5.72 -6.93 -29.01
C GLY A 380 -7.10 -7.58 -29.25
N SER A 381 -7.26 -8.85 -28.88
CA SER A 381 -8.54 -9.56 -28.87
C SER A 381 -9.06 -9.67 -27.44
N ARG A 382 -10.39 -9.69 -27.31
CA ARG A 382 -11.09 -9.83 -26.02
C ARG A 382 -11.95 -11.08 -26.10
N VAL A 383 -11.68 -12.03 -25.21
CA VAL A 383 -12.46 -13.26 -25.06
C VAL A 383 -13.49 -13.06 -23.96
N ASP A 384 -14.75 -13.46 -24.19
CA ASP A 384 -15.83 -13.29 -23.23
C ASP A 384 -15.51 -13.87 -21.85
N LEU A 385 -14.93 -15.08 -21.81
CA LEU A 385 -14.60 -15.76 -20.56
C LEU A 385 -13.44 -16.75 -20.71
N VAL A 386 -12.56 -16.76 -19.72
CA VAL A 386 -11.46 -17.71 -19.62
C VAL A 386 -11.48 -18.44 -18.27
N TRP A 387 -11.17 -19.73 -18.31
CA TRP A 387 -10.95 -20.57 -17.14
C TRP A 387 -9.47 -20.92 -17.03
N PHE A 388 -8.84 -20.47 -15.96
CA PHE A 388 -7.46 -20.79 -15.61
C PHE A 388 -7.39 -22.02 -14.72
N ASP A 389 -6.38 -22.86 -14.94
CA ASP A 389 -5.98 -23.85 -13.96
C ASP A 389 -5.24 -23.19 -12.76
N ARG A 390 -4.92 -23.99 -11.74
CA ARG A 390 -4.21 -23.49 -10.54
C ARG A 390 -2.78 -23.04 -10.83
N GLY A 391 -2.20 -23.50 -11.95
CA GLY A 391 -0.88 -23.10 -12.42
C GLY A 391 -0.86 -21.80 -13.20
N GLY A 392 -2.02 -21.17 -13.43
CA GLY A 392 -2.13 -19.93 -14.20
C GLY A 392 -2.20 -20.13 -15.70
N ASN A 393 -2.32 -21.36 -16.19
CA ASN A 393 -2.48 -21.61 -17.62
C ASN A 393 -3.95 -21.51 -18.01
N VAL A 394 -4.20 -20.96 -19.19
CA VAL A 394 -5.54 -20.96 -19.81
C VAL A 394 -5.94 -22.40 -20.13
N HIS A 395 -6.93 -22.93 -19.42
CA HIS A 395 -7.46 -24.26 -19.69
C HIS A 395 -8.57 -24.19 -20.73
N THR A 396 -9.54 -23.31 -20.52
CA THR A 396 -10.72 -23.18 -21.39
C THR A 396 -10.92 -21.72 -21.77
N ALA A 397 -11.09 -21.45 -23.07
CA ALA A 397 -11.48 -20.14 -23.59
C ALA A 397 -12.89 -20.25 -24.17
N ILE A 398 -13.76 -19.30 -23.83
CA ILE A 398 -15.20 -19.39 -24.10
C ILE A 398 -15.66 -18.11 -24.77
N GLU A 399 -16.35 -18.26 -25.89
CA GLU A 399 -17.07 -17.18 -26.58
C GLU A 399 -18.56 -17.52 -26.67
N VAL A 400 -19.40 -16.52 -26.40
CA VAL A 400 -20.85 -16.64 -26.50
C VAL A 400 -21.31 -15.76 -27.65
N GLU A 401 -21.65 -16.38 -28.77
CA GLU A 401 -22.14 -15.69 -29.96
C GLU A 401 -23.63 -15.95 -30.12
N THR A 402 -24.41 -14.87 -29.98
CA THR A 402 -25.87 -14.92 -30.18
C THR A 402 -26.26 -14.70 -31.63
N SER A 403 -25.29 -14.35 -32.48
CA SER A 403 -25.42 -14.20 -33.93
C SER A 403 -24.79 -15.40 -34.69
N ALA A 404 -24.68 -15.27 -36.02
CA ALA A 404 -24.19 -16.32 -36.91
C ALA A 404 -22.72 -16.12 -37.31
N GLN A 405 -21.88 -15.51 -36.46
CA GLN A 405 -20.51 -15.07 -36.80
C GLN A 405 -19.39 -15.76 -36.00
N TRP A 406 -19.42 -17.08 -35.89
CA TRP A 406 -18.44 -17.87 -35.09
C TRP A 406 -16.98 -17.86 -35.59
N LYS A 407 -16.70 -17.44 -36.83
CA LYS A 407 -15.34 -17.53 -37.40
C LYS A 407 -14.34 -16.66 -36.63
N LYS A 408 -14.77 -15.48 -36.19
CA LYS A 408 -13.94 -14.58 -35.40
C LYS A 408 -13.66 -15.19 -34.02
N ASP A 409 -14.66 -15.82 -33.43
CA ASP A 409 -14.59 -16.44 -32.10
C ASP A 409 -13.61 -17.62 -32.05
N ILE A 410 -13.47 -18.37 -33.14
CA ILE A 410 -12.42 -19.39 -33.27
C ILE A 410 -11.02 -18.76 -33.21
N VAL A 411 -10.83 -17.60 -33.85
CA VAL A 411 -9.55 -16.90 -33.85
C VAL A 411 -9.25 -16.32 -32.48
N THR A 412 -10.21 -15.63 -31.85
CA THR A 412 -10.02 -15.02 -30.52
C THR A 412 -9.73 -16.07 -29.45
N THR A 413 -10.44 -17.20 -29.47
CA THR A 413 -10.15 -18.32 -28.55
C THR A 413 -8.82 -19.02 -28.85
N TRP A 414 -8.35 -19.05 -30.10
CA TRP A 414 -7.03 -19.59 -30.40
C TRP A 414 -5.91 -18.69 -29.86
N GLU A 415 -6.02 -17.37 -29.94
CA GLU A 415 -4.94 -16.45 -29.55
C GLU A 415 -4.48 -16.59 -28.09
N VAL A 416 -5.37 -17.05 -27.21
CA VAL A 416 -5.12 -17.32 -25.77
C VAL A 416 -4.62 -18.75 -25.48
N SER A 417 -4.44 -19.56 -26.53
CA SER A 417 -3.83 -20.91 -26.49
C SER A 417 -4.42 -21.87 -25.43
N PRO A 418 -5.75 -22.11 -25.42
CA PRO A 418 -6.40 -22.96 -24.42
C PRO A 418 -6.14 -24.45 -24.68
N LYS A 419 -6.49 -25.31 -23.73
CA LYS A 419 -6.65 -26.76 -23.96
C LYS A 419 -8.00 -27.11 -24.61
N LEU A 420 -9.02 -26.29 -24.35
CA LEU A 420 -10.36 -26.41 -24.91
C LEU A 420 -10.88 -25.03 -25.29
N ALA A 421 -11.21 -24.81 -26.56
CA ALA A 421 -12.03 -23.68 -26.98
C ALA A 421 -13.51 -24.08 -26.92
N VAL A 422 -14.37 -23.19 -26.45
CA VAL A 422 -15.83 -23.37 -26.42
C VAL A 422 -16.47 -22.21 -27.16
N ILE A 423 -17.29 -22.52 -28.15
CA ILE A 423 -18.07 -21.50 -28.88
C ILE A 423 -19.52 -21.89 -28.80
N LEU A 424 -20.32 -21.06 -28.14
CA LEU A 424 -21.75 -21.22 -28.05
C LEU A 424 -22.42 -20.34 -29.09
N THR A 425 -23.26 -20.95 -29.94
CA THR A 425 -23.93 -20.30 -31.06
C THR A 425 -25.44 -20.54 -31.04
N HIS A 426 -26.19 -19.69 -31.77
CA HIS A 426 -27.64 -19.79 -31.91
C HIS A 426 -28.04 -20.05 -33.38
N TYR A 427 -27.81 -21.28 -33.87
CA TYR A 427 -28.25 -21.66 -35.22
C TYR A 427 -29.53 -22.49 -35.20
N LYS A 428 -30.44 -22.19 -36.12
CA LYS A 428 -31.65 -23.02 -36.35
C LYS A 428 -31.34 -24.39 -36.96
N THR A 429 -30.12 -24.58 -37.49
CA THR A 429 -29.68 -25.82 -38.16
C THR A 429 -28.23 -26.13 -37.79
N ASP A 430 -27.76 -27.34 -38.10
CA ASP A 430 -26.36 -27.74 -37.90
C ASP A 430 -25.40 -27.15 -38.96
N LYS A 431 -25.86 -26.24 -39.81
CA LYS A 431 -25.04 -25.63 -40.87
C LYS A 431 -23.78 -24.98 -40.30
N GLY A 432 -23.87 -24.29 -39.16
CA GLY A 432 -22.71 -23.68 -38.52
C GLY A 432 -21.61 -24.69 -38.16
N ILE A 433 -22.01 -25.90 -37.75
CA ILE A 433 -21.09 -27.00 -37.42
C ILE A 433 -20.47 -27.57 -38.70
N THR A 434 -21.29 -27.83 -39.72
CA THR A 434 -20.81 -28.33 -41.02
C THR A 434 -19.83 -27.36 -41.68
N ASP A 435 -20.12 -26.06 -41.61
CA ASP A 435 -19.23 -25.01 -42.14
C ASP A 435 -17.93 -24.91 -41.30
N ALA A 436 -18.02 -25.13 -39.98
CA ALA A 436 -16.86 -25.09 -39.09
C ALA A 436 -15.87 -26.23 -39.34
N ILE A 437 -16.34 -27.47 -39.49
CA ILE A 437 -15.45 -28.60 -39.79
C ILE A 437 -14.76 -28.49 -41.15
N GLN A 438 -15.27 -27.66 -42.07
CA GLN A 438 -14.61 -27.35 -43.34
C GLN A 438 -13.67 -26.15 -43.25
N TYR A 439 -13.58 -25.50 -42.08
CA TYR A 439 -12.74 -24.32 -41.92
C TYR A 439 -11.27 -24.73 -41.84
N LYS A 440 -10.48 -24.31 -42.85
CA LYS A 440 -9.04 -24.64 -42.96
C LYS A 440 -8.22 -24.30 -41.72
N LEU A 441 -8.64 -23.29 -40.96
CA LEU A 441 -7.95 -22.88 -39.75
C LEU A 441 -7.89 -24.02 -38.71
N LEU A 442 -8.92 -24.85 -38.64
CA LEU A 442 -8.98 -25.95 -37.68
C LEU A 442 -7.94 -27.04 -37.94
N GLU A 443 -7.45 -27.21 -39.18
CA GLU A 443 -6.37 -28.18 -39.48
C GLU A 443 -5.10 -27.92 -38.67
N LYS A 444 -4.88 -26.66 -38.29
CA LYS A 444 -3.69 -26.20 -37.57
C LYS A 444 -3.99 -25.87 -36.11
N MET A 445 -5.24 -26.02 -35.67
CA MET A 445 -5.64 -25.71 -34.30
C MET A 445 -5.08 -26.78 -33.36
N PRO A 446 -4.23 -26.41 -32.38
CA PRO A 446 -3.53 -27.39 -31.52
C PRO A 446 -4.39 -27.93 -30.38
N HIS A 447 -5.60 -27.41 -30.20
CA HIS A 447 -6.51 -27.73 -29.11
C HIS A 447 -7.87 -28.20 -29.62
N LYS A 448 -8.67 -28.80 -28.74
CA LYS A 448 -10.03 -29.22 -29.10
C LYS A 448 -10.98 -28.02 -29.14
N LEU A 449 -12.01 -28.11 -29.96
CA LEU A 449 -13.08 -27.11 -30.06
C LEU A 449 -14.41 -27.76 -29.71
N LEU A 450 -15.09 -27.27 -28.67
CA LEU A 450 -16.48 -27.58 -28.40
C LEU A 450 -17.35 -26.51 -29.05
N MET A 451 -18.04 -26.86 -30.13
CA MET A 451 -19.10 -26.02 -30.68
C MET A 451 -20.45 -26.43 -30.11
N ILE A 452 -21.14 -25.49 -29.49
CA ILE A 452 -22.46 -25.69 -28.91
C ILE A 452 -23.48 -24.94 -29.77
N ASN A 453 -24.48 -25.65 -30.26
CA ASN A 453 -25.68 -25.03 -30.79
C ASN A 453 -26.74 -25.00 -29.70
N TYR A 454 -26.90 -23.83 -29.07
CA TYR A 454 -27.77 -23.66 -27.92
C TYR A 454 -29.26 -23.73 -28.26
N LEU A 455 -29.64 -23.39 -29.49
CA LEU A 455 -31.02 -23.53 -29.96
C LEU A 455 -31.39 -24.99 -30.20
N LEU A 456 -30.49 -25.78 -30.76
CA LEU A 456 -30.73 -27.20 -31.02
C LEU A 456 -30.43 -28.10 -29.82
N LYS A 457 -29.84 -27.54 -28.75
CA LYS A 457 -29.45 -28.28 -27.54
C LYS A 457 -28.39 -29.35 -27.81
N LYS A 458 -27.45 -29.03 -28.70
CA LYS A 458 -26.42 -29.96 -29.18
C LYS A 458 -25.01 -29.41 -28.99
N GLY A 459 -24.06 -30.29 -28.69
CA GLY A 459 -22.64 -29.98 -28.56
C GLY A 459 -21.80 -30.93 -29.41
N TYR A 460 -20.83 -30.38 -30.13
CA TYR A 460 -19.94 -31.09 -31.03
C TYR A 460 -18.51 -30.85 -30.60
N LEU A 461 -17.83 -31.90 -30.15
CA LEU A 461 -16.41 -31.85 -29.86
C LEU A 461 -15.65 -32.15 -31.15
N ILE A 462 -14.85 -31.19 -31.57
CA ILE A 462 -14.12 -31.16 -32.83
C ILE A 462 -12.63 -31.19 -32.53
N GLU A 463 -11.90 -32.01 -33.29
CA GLU A 463 -10.45 -32.09 -33.27
C GLU A 463 -9.95 -32.04 -34.71
N GLY A 464 -9.18 -31.01 -35.06
CA GLY A 464 -8.93 -30.68 -36.45
C GLY A 464 -10.24 -30.40 -37.18
N GLN A 465 -10.45 -31.07 -38.31
CA GLN A 465 -11.67 -30.97 -39.12
C GLN A 465 -12.66 -32.12 -38.88
N GLN A 466 -12.52 -32.85 -37.77
CA GLN A 466 -13.34 -34.03 -37.47
C GLN A 466 -14.14 -33.85 -36.20
N ILE A 467 -15.43 -34.24 -36.25
CA ILE A 467 -16.26 -34.37 -35.05
C ILE A 467 -15.86 -35.68 -34.37
N VAL A 468 -15.22 -35.58 -33.23
CA VAL A 468 -14.77 -36.75 -32.45
C VAL A 468 -15.83 -37.24 -31.48
N LYS A 469 -16.75 -36.37 -31.05
CA LYS A 469 -17.84 -36.73 -30.14
C LYS A 469 -19.01 -35.76 -30.22
N TYR A 470 -20.19 -36.27 -29.89
CA TYR A 470 -21.45 -35.54 -29.85
C TYR A 470 -22.07 -35.60 -28.46
N TYR A 471 -22.79 -34.53 -28.08
CA TYR A 471 -23.44 -34.36 -26.79
C TYR A 471 -24.82 -33.72 -26.96
N ASP A 472 -25.82 -34.21 -26.24
CA ASP A 472 -27.12 -33.54 -26.08
C ASP A 472 -27.16 -32.77 -24.76
N MET A 473 -27.79 -31.60 -24.72
CA MET A 473 -28.13 -30.97 -23.43
C MET A 473 -29.28 -31.73 -22.80
N VAL A 474 -29.16 -32.04 -21.52
CA VAL A 474 -30.20 -32.73 -20.77
C VAL A 474 -31.39 -31.78 -20.59
N GLU A 475 -32.56 -32.12 -21.14
CA GLU A 475 -33.77 -31.36 -20.84
C GLU A 475 -34.05 -31.43 -19.33
N PRO A 476 -34.33 -30.30 -18.66
CA PRO A 476 -34.82 -30.35 -17.29
C PRO A 476 -36.10 -31.18 -17.30
N GLN A 477 -36.15 -32.24 -16.48
CA GLN A 477 -37.40 -32.95 -16.24
C GLN A 477 -38.45 -31.92 -15.81
N LYS A 478 -39.37 -31.58 -16.71
CA LYS A 478 -40.58 -30.86 -16.35
C LYS A 478 -41.28 -31.75 -15.35
N GLU A 479 -41.23 -31.40 -14.05
CA GLU A 479 -42.18 -31.91 -13.08
C GLU A 479 -43.57 -31.64 -13.67
N LYS A 480 -44.18 -32.70 -14.21
CA LYS A 480 -45.59 -32.70 -14.51
C LYS A 480 -46.27 -32.62 -13.14
N THR A 481 -46.68 -31.42 -12.75
CA THR A 481 -47.74 -31.25 -11.76
C THR A 481 -48.95 -32.02 -12.30
N TRP A 482 -49.12 -33.23 -11.80
CA TRP A 482 -50.37 -33.97 -11.92
C TRP A 482 -51.42 -33.14 -11.16
N ILE A 483 -52.14 -32.29 -11.88
CA ILE A 483 -53.45 -31.85 -11.42
C ILE A 483 -54.38 -33.05 -11.67
N SER A 484 -54.49 -33.89 -10.66
CA SER A 484 -55.59 -34.85 -10.57
C SER A 484 -56.88 -34.06 -10.48
N GLN A 485 -57.77 -34.30 -11.44
CA GLN A 485 -59.18 -33.94 -11.34
C GLN A 485 -59.77 -34.56 -10.07
N VAL A 486 -60.34 -33.74 -9.19
CA VAL A 486 -61.60 -33.99 -8.46
C VAL A 486 -62.34 -32.66 -8.37
#